data_AF-A0A919ZYW3-F1
#
_entry.id   AF-A0A919ZYW3-F1
#
_cell.length_a   1.000
_cell.length_b   1.000
_cell.length_c   1.000
_cell.angle_alpha   90.00
_cell.angle_beta   90.00
_cell.angle_gamma   90.00
#
_symmetry.space_group_name_H-M   'P 1'
#
loop_
_entity.id
_entity.type
_entity.pdbx_description
1 polymer ?
#
loop_
_entity_poly.entity_id
_entity_poly.type
_entity_poly.pdbx_seq_one_letter_code
_entity_poly.pdbx_strand_id
1 'polypeptide(L)'
;MPVGEGSMIAVLGASTEEIKNFIKEIKNLNVCEIANDNAIGQVIVSGDKKNIESLKEILKKKKKFIPLNVSAPFHCSLMKPAPPESMASKIKLLLLKSLFSK
;
A
#
# COMPACT_ATOMS: atom_id res chain seq x y z
N MET A 1 10.36 4.94 -5.78
CA MET A 1 11.06 4.79 -4.49
C MET A 1 11.95 3.56 -4.60
N PRO A 2 13.16 3.56 -4.02
CA PRO A 2 14.04 2.39 -4.01
C PRO A 2 13.35 1.13 -3.49
N VAL A 3 13.80 -0.03 -3.97
CA VAL A 3 13.28 -1.33 -3.54
C VAL A 3 13.54 -1.50 -2.04
N GLY A 4 12.53 -1.92 -1.29
CA GLY A 4 12.65 -2.22 0.15
C GLY A 4 12.46 -1.04 1.10
N GLU A 5 12.22 0.17 0.60
CA GLU A 5 12.01 1.36 1.44
C GLU A 5 10.55 1.58 1.87
N GLY A 6 9.61 0.85 1.28
CA GLY A 6 8.18 0.92 1.60
C GLY A 6 7.63 -0.42 2.05
N SER A 7 6.47 -0.39 2.69
CA SER A 7 5.83 -1.57 3.24
C SER A 7 4.31 -1.42 3.24
N MET A 8 3.63 -2.56 3.33
CA MET A 8 2.18 -2.61 3.52
C MET A 8 1.83 -3.63 4.61
N ILE A 9 0.79 -3.33 5.38
CA ILE A 9 0.21 -4.24 6.37
C ILE A 9 -1.30 -4.31 6.22
N ALA A 10 -1.88 -5.48 6.51
CA ALA A 10 -3.30 -5.62 6.78
C ALA A 10 -3.53 -5.54 8.29
N VAL A 11 -4.40 -4.64 8.74
CA VAL A 11 -4.81 -4.54 10.15
C VAL A 11 -6.20 -5.15 10.30
N LEU A 12 -6.35 -6.05 11.27
CA LEU A 12 -7.55 -6.85 11.50
C LEU A 12 -8.33 -6.37 12.72
N GLY A 13 -9.65 -6.45 12.65
CA GLY A 13 -10.58 -6.00 13.67
C GLY A 13 -10.57 -4.49 13.88
N ALA A 14 -10.25 -3.68 12.87
CA ALA A 14 -10.17 -2.23 12.96
C ALA A 14 -11.04 -1.56 11.89
N SER A 15 -11.69 -0.46 12.25
CA SER A 15 -12.31 0.48 11.32
C SER A 15 -11.28 1.43 10.71
N THR A 16 -11.61 2.04 9.58
CA THR A 16 -10.77 3.08 8.96
C THR A 16 -10.52 4.27 9.88
N GLU A 17 -11.51 4.64 10.70
CA GLU A 17 -11.39 5.74 11.66
C GLU A 17 -10.41 5.43 12.81
N GLU A 18 -10.46 4.22 13.36
CA GLU A 18 -9.45 3.77 14.34
C GLU A 18 -8.04 3.81 13.74
N ILE A 19 -7.88 3.38 12.49
CA ILE A 19 -6.59 3.38 11.80
C ILE A 19 -6.07 4.80 11.60
N LYS A 20 -6.92 5.76 11.20
CA LYS A 20 -6.53 7.18 11.14
C LYS A 20 -6.02 7.68 12.49
N ASN A 21 -6.66 7.28 13.59
CA ASN A 21 -6.23 7.68 14.93
C ASN A 21 -4.87 7.07 15.30
N PHE A 22 -4.63 5.79 14.99
CA PHE A 22 -3.33 5.17 15.21
C PHE A 22 -2.22 5.79 14.35
N ILE A 23 -2.52 6.19 13.10
CA ILE A 23 -1.57 6.88 12.23
C ILE A 23 -1.19 8.26 12.83
N LYS A 24 -2.15 9.00 13.41
CA LYS A 24 -1.88 10.30 14.08
C LYS A 24 -0.96 10.19 15.29
N GLU A 25 -0.84 9.01 15.92
CA GLU A 25 0.07 8.79 17.05
C GLU A 25 1.56 8.70 16.62
N ILE A 26 1.83 8.58 15.31
CA ILE A 26 3.20 8.46 14.78
C ILE A 26 3.87 9.85 14.80
N LYS A 27 5.02 9.95 15.48
CA LYS A 27 5.76 11.22 15.66
C LYS A 27 6.49 11.70 14.39
N ASN A 28 6.66 10.85 13.38
CA ASN A 28 7.35 11.16 12.13
C ASN A 28 6.34 11.22 10.97
N LEU A 29 6.30 12.35 10.25
CA LEU A 29 5.28 12.67 9.24
C LEU A 29 5.58 12.15 7.82
N ASN A 30 6.51 11.22 7.67
CA ASN A 30 6.66 10.50 6.39
C ASN A 30 5.39 9.68 6.07
N VAL A 31 5.32 9.08 4.87
CA VAL A 31 4.07 8.50 4.36
C VAL A 31 3.65 7.28 5.17
N CYS A 32 2.41 7.32 5.67
CA CYS A 32 1.71 6.20 6.30
C CYS A 32 0.21 6.43 6.10
N GLU A 33 -0.39 5.74 5.16
CA GLU A 33 -1.70 6.08 4.61
C GLU A 33 -2.55 4.81 4.50
N ILE A 34 -3.87 4.98 4.64
CA ILE A 34 -4.81 3.92 4.33
C ILE A 34 -4.79 3.71 2.82
N ALA A 35 -4.36 2.52 2.40
CA ALA A 35 -4.29 2.11 1.01
C ALA A 35 -5.61 1.49 0.53
N ASN A 36 -6.31 0.75 1.40
CA ASN A 36 -7.57 0.10 1.04
C ASN A 36 -8.44 -0.15 2.29
N ASP A 37 -9.73 0.19 2.21
CA ASP A 37 -10.75 -0.29 3.15
C ASP A 37 -11.25 -1.65 2.65
N ASN A 38 -10.48 -2.70 2.95
CA ASN A 38 -10.55 -3.96 2.20
C ASN A 38 -11.78 -4.81 2.53
N ALA A 39 -12.20 -4.81 3.79
CA ALA A 39 -13.40 -5.47 4.25
C ALA A 39 -13.83 -4.89 5.60
N ILE A 40 -15.04 -5.23 6.05
CA ILE A 40 -15.49 -4.89 7.40
C ILE A 40 -14.49 -5.42 8.42
N GLY A 41 -13.88 -4.50 9.19
CA GLY A 41 -12.85 -4.83 10.17
C GLY A 41 -11.48 -5.16 9.58
N GLN A 42 -11.21 -4.90 8.30
CA GLN A 42 -9.90 -5.08 7.71
C GLN A 42 -9.49 -3.88 6.84
N VAL A 43 -8.41 -3.22 7.26
CA VAL A 43 -7.87 -2.05 6.58
C VAL A 43 -6.43 -2.30 6.18
N ILE A 44 -6.07 -1.94 4.95
CA ILE A 44 -4.70 -2.01 4.45
C ILE A 44 -4.05 -0.65 4.62
N VAL A 45 -2.86 -0.64 5.21
CA VAL A 45 -2.03 0.55 5.39
C VAL A 45 -0.75 0.40 4.59
N SER A 46 -0.34 1.46 3.90
CA SER A 46 0.82 1.53 3.01
C SER A 46 1.65 2.77 3.31
N GLY A 47 2.96 2.68 3.12
CA GLY A 47 3.83 3.82 3.33
C GLY A 47 5.30 3.47 3.47
N ASP A 48 6.05 4.40 4.03
CA ASP A 48 7.47 4.24 4.32
C ASP A 48 7.66 3.14 5.37
N LYS A 49 8.65 2.27 5.15
CA LYS A 49 8.92 1.13 6.03
C LYS A 49 9.10 1.54 7.50
N LYS A 50 9.76 2.67 7.77
CA LYS A 50 9.97 3.19 9.12
C LYS A 50 8.66 3.58 9.82
N ASN A 51 7.72 4.19 9.09
CA ASN A 51 6.46 4.61 9.66
C ASN A 51 5.47 3.45 9.79
N ILE A 52 5.49 2.50 8.85
CA ILE A 52 4.78 1.24 9.00
C ILE A 52 5.28 0.48 10.23
N GLU A 53 6.59 0.49 10.49
CA GLU A 53 7.15 -0.15 11.69
C GLU A 53 6.74 0.57 12.97
N SER A 54 6.71 1.90 12.96
CA SER A 54 6.17 2.69 14.08
C SER A 54 4.70 2.39 14.35
N LEU A 55 3.89 2.26 13.28
CA LEU A 55 2.49 1.85 13.38
C LEU A 55 2.37 0.43 13.97
N LYS A 56 3.21 -0.52 13.53
CA LYS A 56 3.22 -1.89 14.09
C LYS A 56 3.45 -1.87 15.61
N GLU A 57 4.37 -1.05 16.12
CA GLU A 57 4.59 -0.92 17.57
C GLU A 57 3.34 -0.41 18.32
N ILE A 58 2.63 0.57 17.76
CA ILE A 58 1.37 1.07 18.32
C ILE A 58 0.30 -0.04 18.30
N LEU A 59 0.22 -0.80 17.20
CA LEU A 59 -0.80 -1.83 17.01
C LEU A 59 -0.57 -3.08 17.87
N LYS A 60 0.67 -3.45 18.20
CA LYS A 60 1.02 -4.69 18.93
C LYS A 60 0.17 -4.94 20.19
N LYS A 61 -0.26 -3.88 20.88
CA LYS A 61 -1.10 -3.98 22.10
C LYS A 61 -2.59 -3.74 21.86
N LYS A 62 -2.99 -3.34 20.65
CA LYS A 62 -4.34 -2.84 20.33
C LYS A 62 -5.06 -3.71 19.29
N LYS A 63 -4.38 -4.16 18.24
CA LYS A 63 -4.97 -4.89 17.10
C LYS A 63 -4.01 -5.94 16.53
N LYS A 64 -4.56 -6.97 15.89
CA LYS A 64 -3.77 -7.91 15.07
C LYS A 64 -3.43 -7.26 13.73
N PHE A 65 -2.25 -7.55 13.21
CA PHE A 65 -1.83 -7.11 11.88
C PHE A 65 -0.97 -8.17 11.20
N ILE A 66 -0.96 -8.15 9.86
CA ILE A 66 -0.21 -9.08 9.02
C ILE A 66 0.61 -8.26 8.01
N PRO A 67 1.95 -8.40 7.97
CA PRO A 67 2.76 -7.84 6.90
C PRO A 67 2.40 -8.45 5.53
N LEU A 68 2.29 -7.61 4.51
CA LEU A 68 2.00 -8.08 3.15
C LEU A 68 3.31 -8.29 2.37
N ASN A 69 3.43 -9.42 1.69
CA ASN A 69 4.57 -9.73 0.82
C ASN A 69 4.38 -9.04 -0.54
N VAL A 70 4.68 -7.75 -0.60
CA VAL A 70 4.56 -6.91 -1.80
C VAL A 70 5.88 -6.22 -2.11
N SER A 71 6.13 -5.97 -3.40
CA SER A 71 7.39 -5.37 -3.87
C SER A 71 7.44 -3.84 -3.75
N ALA A 72 6.31 -3.18 -3.48
CA ALA A 72 6.18 -1.73 -3.42
C ALA A 72 5.03 -1.30 -2.50
N PRO A 73 5.05 -0.04 -1.99
CA PRO A 73 3.95 0.53 -1.22
C PRO A 73 2.88 1.08 -2.18
N PHE A 74 1.86 0.29 -2.46
CA PHE A 74 0.77 0.66 -3.37
C PHE A 74 -0.27 1.57 -2.70
N HIS A 75 -1.01 2.34 -3.51
CA HIS A 75 -2.09 3.23 -3.06
C HIS A 75 -1.68 4.22 -1.96
N CYS A 76 -0.47 4.78 -2.06
CA CYS A 76 -0.02 5.85 -1.18
C CYS A 76 0.81 6.89 -1.95
N SER A 77 1.06 8.03 -1.32
CA SER A 77 1.78 9.18 -1.90
C SER A 77 3.22 8.88 -2.36
N LEU A 78 3.82 7.75 -1.93
CA LEU A 78 5.12 7.29 -2.43
C LEU A 78 5.08 6.72 -3.85
N MET A 79 3.88 6.32 -4.30
CA MET A 79 3.68 5.74 -5.61
C MET A 79 3.76 6.83 -6.67
N LYS A 80 4.77 6.74 -7.54
CA LYS A 80 4.90 7.64 -8.69
C LYS A 80 3.93 7.21 -9.79
N PRO A 81 3.36 8.14 -10.57
CA PRO A 81 2.59 7.78 -11.76
C PRO A 81 3.43 6.90 -12.68
N ALA A 82 2.80 5.88 -13.25
CA ALA A 82 3.45 5.05 -14.25
C ALA A 82 3.82 5.92 -15.48
N PRO A 83 4.96 5.66 -16.15
CA PRO A 83 5.30 6.37 -17.38
C PRO A 83 4.16 6.20 -18.41
N PRO A 84 3.62 7.29 -18.99
CA PRO A 84 2.43 7.25 -19.85
C PRO A 84 2.54 6.25 -21.00
N GLU A 85 3.73 6.13 -21.60
CA GLU A 85 3.96 5.27 -22.76
C GLU A 85 4.12 3.78 -22.41
N SER A 86 4.40 3.43 -21.16
CA SER A 86 4.83 2.06 -20.80
C SER A 86 3.68 1.05 -20.81
N MET A 87 2.51 1.43 -20.30
CA MET A 87 1.35 0.54 -20.20
C MET A 87 0.49 0.57 -21.46
N ALA A 88 0.17 1.77 -21.96
CA ALA A 88 -0.67 1.92 -23.15
C ALA A 88 -0.03 1.26 -24.39
N SER A 89 1.28 1.46 -24.61
CA SER A 89 2.00 0.85 -25.74
C SER A 89 2.08 -0.66 -25.62
N LYS A 90 2.27 -1.21 -24.41
CA LYS A 90 2.25 -2.66 -24.18
C LYS A 90 0.88 -3.27 -24.44
N ILE A 91 -0.18 -2.65 -23.94
CA ILE A 91 -1.56 -3.11 -24.19
C ILE A 91 -1.84 -3.11 -25.70
N LYS A 92 -1.50 -2.01 -26.39
CA LYS A 92 -1.65 -1.92 -27.86
C LYS A 92 -0.86 -3.02 -28.58
N LEU A 93 0.39 -3.26 -28.18
CA LEU A 93 1.23 -4.32 -28.78
C LEU A 93 0.64 -5.72 -28.57
N LEU A 94 0.12 -6.01 -27.37
CA LEU A 94 -0.54 -7.28 -27.05
C LEU A 94 -1.79 -7.51 -27.91
N LEU A 95 -2.64 -6.47 -28.03
CA LEU A 95 -3.84 -6.52 -28.86
C LEU A 95 -3.49 -6.75 -30.34
N LEU A 96 -2.48 -6.06 -30.87
CA LEU A 96 -2.02 -6.26 -32.25
C LEU A 96 -1.50 -7.68 -32.47
N LYS A 97 -0.65 -8.22 -31.58
CA LYS A 97 -0.18 -9.60 -31.68
C LYS A 97 -1.32 -10.62 -31.67
N SER A 98 -2.35 -10.39 -30.85
CA SER A 98 -3.55 -11.25 -30.82
C SER A 98 -4.35 -11.22 -32.12
N LEU A 99 -4.32 -10.11 -32.88
CA LEU A 99 -5.02 -9.97 -34.15
C LEU A 99 -4.29 -10.65 -35.31
N PHE A 100 -2.96 -10.72 -35.26
CA PHE A 100 -2.11 -11.31 -36.31
C PHE A 100 -1.57 -12.72 -35.98
N SER A 101 -1.97 -13.30 -34.85
CA SER A 101 -1.60 -14.66 -34.42
C SER A 101 -2.69 -15.72 -34.71
N LYS A 102 -3.65 -15.40 -35.57
CA LYS A 102 -4.62 -16.36 -36.14
C LYS A 102 -4.30 -16.62 -37.60
#